data_AF-W1X6N5-F1
#
_entry.id   AF-W1X6N5-F1
#
_cell.length_a   1.000
_cell.length_b   1.000
_cell.length_c   1.000
_cell.angle_alpha   90.00
_cell.angle_beta   90.00
_cell.angle_gamma   90.00
#
_symmetry.space_group_name_H-M   'P 1'
#
loop_
_entity.id
_entity.type
_entity.pdbx_description
1 polymer ?
#
loop_
_entity_poly.entity_id
_entity_poly.type
_entity_poly.pdbx_seq_one_letter_code
_entity_poly.pdbx_strand_id
1 'polypeptide(L)' 'MSVFIDKNTKVMVQGITGSTALFHTKQMLDYGTQIVAGVTPGKGGQVVEGVPVFNTV' A
#
# COMPACT_ATOMS: atom_id res chain seq x y z
N MET A 1 9.21 17.56 -12.58
CA MET A 1 8.78 16.86 -13.81
C MET A 1 8.78 15.39 -13.50
N SER A 2 7.64 14.72 -13.54
CA SER A 2 7.55 13.28 -13.33
C SER A 2 7.26 12.60 -14.65
N VAL A 3 7.75 11.38 -14.81
CA VAL A 3 7.43 10.50 -15.95
C VAL A 3 6.67 9.31 -15.36
N PHE A 4 5.54 8.94 -15.98
CA PHE A 4 4.62 7.87 -15.59
C PHE A 4 3.75 8.06 -14.33
N ILE A 5 4.27 8.66 -13.26
CA ILE A 5 3.55 8.77 -11.97
C ILE A 5 3.52 10.20 -11.45
N ASP A 6 2.46 10.54 -10.71
CA ASP A 6 2.21 11.85 -10.13
C ASP A 6 1.52 11.75 -8.76
N LYS A 7 1.21 12.90 -8.16
CA LYS A 7 0.52 12.98 -6.86
C LYS A 7 -0.89 12.38 -6.84
N ASN A 8 -1.50 12.13 -8.00
CA ASN A 8 -2.84 11.57 -8.15
C ASN A 8 -2.79 10.05 -8.38
N THR A 9 -1.59 9.48 -8.53
CA THR A 9 -1.40 8.05 -8.78
C THR A 9 -1.82 7.25 -7.55
N LYS A 10 -2.80 6.37 -7.74
CA LYS A 10 -3.24 5.42 -6.72
C LYS A 10 -2.31 4.21 -6.72
N VAL A 11 -1.75 3.90 -5.56
CA VAL A 11 -0.78 2.82 -5.38
C VAL A 11 -1.40 1.68 -4.59
N MET A 12 -1.09 0.44 -4.99
CA MET A 12 -1.42 -0.77 -4.23
C MET A 12 -0.13 -1.49 -3.86
N VAL A 13 -0.05 -1.98 -2.62
CA VAL A 13 1.14 -2.70 -2.12
C VAL A 13 0.86 -4.21 -2.04
N GLN A 14 1.55 -5.00 -2.86
CA GLN A 14 1.54 -6.45 -2.75
C GLN A 14 2.46 -6.92 -1.63
N GLY A 15 1.99 -7.82 -0.78
CA GLY A 15 2.73 -8.28 0.40
C GLY A 15 2.77 -7.26 1.53
N ILE A 16 1.78 -6.36 1.63
CA ILE A 16 1.73 -5.24 2.59
C ILE A 16 1.95 -5.67 4.06
N THR A 17 1.59 -6.91 4.42
CA THR A 17 1.73 -7.43 5.78
C THR A 17 3.13 -7.96 6.11
N GLY A 18 4.08 -7.92 5.17
CA GLY A 18 5.48 -8.26 5.43
C GLY A 18 6.20 -7.16 6.21
N SER A 19 7.21 -7.51 7.02
CA SER A 19 7.94 -6.55 7.88
C SER A 19 8.54 -5.38 7.09
N THR A 20 9.19 -5.66 5.95
CA THR A 20 9.76 -4.64 5.07
C THR A 20 8.69 -3.80 4.39
N ALA A 21 7.58 -4.42 3.97
CA ALA A 21 6.47 -3.72 3.34
C ALA A 21 5.78 -2.77 4.32
N LEU A 22 5.58 -3.19 5.57
CA LEU A 22 5.06 -2.35 6.66
C LEU A 22 5.93 -1.10 6.86
N PHE A 23 7.25 -1.28 6.97
CA PHE A 23 8.19 -0.18 7.16
C PHE A 23 8.12 0.85 6.03
N HIS A 24 8.15 0.41 4.77
CA HIS A 24 8.06 1.33 3.63
C HIS A 24 6.65 1.91 3.44
N THR A 25 5.59 1.14 3.71
CA THR A 25 4.20 1.61 3.59
C THR A 25 3.97 2.81 4.49
N LYS A 26 4.44 2.74 5.74
CA LYS A 26 4.38 3.86 6.67
C LYS A 26 5.11 5.10 6.14
N GLN A 27 6.36 4.94 5.69
CA GLN A 27 7.13 6.05 5.11
C GLN A 27 6.47 6.65 3.86
N MET A 28 5.89 5.81 2.99
CA MET A 28 5.20 6.25 1.78
C MET A 28 3.94 7.05 2.11
N LEU A 29 3.17 6.63 3.12
CA LEU A 29 2.00 7.36 3.61
C LEU A 29 2.40 8.70 4.22
N ASP A 30 3.43 8.72 5.08
CA ASP A 30 3.96 9.94 5.68
C ASP A 30 4.49 10.93 4.61
N TYR A 31 5.02 10.40 3.50
CA TYR A 31 5.48 11.19 2.35
C TYR A 31 4.33 11.71 1.46
N GLY A 32 3.09 11.22 1.65
CA GLY A 32 1.91 11.64 0.89
C GLY A 32 1.59 10.78 -0.34
N THR A 33 2.15 9.58 -0.43
CA THR A 33 1.76 8.60 -1.46
C THR A 33 0.33 8.13 -1.24
N GLN A 34 -0.49 8.11 -2.29
CA GLN A 34 -1.87 7.63 -2.19
C GLN A 34 -1.95 6.11 -2.25
N ILE A 35 -1.71 5.44 -1.12
CA ILE A 35 -1.88 3.98 -1.02
C ILE A 35 -3.35 3.66 -0.75
N VAL A 36 -4.00 2.97 -1.69
CA VAL A 36 -5.46 2.71 -1.63
C VAL A 36 -5.80 1.27 -1.26
N ALA A 37 -4.85 0.34 -1.42
CA ALA A 37 -5.06 -1.07 -1.16
C ALA A 37 -3.75 -1.78 -0.84
N GLY A 38 -3.83 -2.82 -0.04
CA GLY A 38 -2.77 -3.81 0.13
C GLY A 38 -3.27 -5.20 -0.22
N VAL A 39 -2.38 -6.09 -0.65
CA VAL A 39 -2.73 -7.48 -0.98
C VAL A 39 -1.88 -8.43 -0.15
N THR A 40 -2.51 -9.37 0.53
CA THR A 40 -1.85 -10.55 1.10
C THR A 40 -2.83 -11.72 1.10
N PRO A 41 -2.57 -12.79 0.33
CA PRO A 41 -3.41 -13.97 0.32
C PRO A 41 -3.60 -14.55 1.73
N GLY A 42 -4.86 -14.82 2.09
CA GLY A 42 -5.23 -15.35 3.42
C GLY A 42 -5.35 -14.30 4.52
N LYS A 43 -5.08 -13.02 4.24
CA LYS A 43 -5.20 -11.91 5.19
C LYS A 43 -6.15 -10.80 4.71
N GLY A 44 -6.97 -11.09 3.70
CA GLY A 44 -8.01 -10.16 3.26
C GLY A 44 -9.00 -9.80 4.38
N GLY A 45 -9.42 -8.54 4.42
CA GLY A 45 -10.28 -7.97 5.46
C GLY A 45 -9.53 -7.33 6.63
N GLN A 46 -8.20 -7.43 6.67
CA GLN A 46 -7.37 -6.70 7.64
C GLN A 46 -7.15 -5.25 7.19
N VAL A 47 -6.66 -4.43 8.12
CA VAL A 47 -6.24 -3.05 7.86
C VAL A 47 -4.80 -2.89 8.33
N VAL A 48 -3.95 -2.31 7.49
CA VAL A 48 -2.53 -2.05 7.76
C VAL A 48 -2.26 -0.57 7.56
N GLU A 49 -1.83 0.14 8.60
CA GLU A 49 -1.55 1.59 8.53
C GLU A 49 -2.73 2.41 7.95
N GLY A 50 -3.97 1.97 8.20
CA GLY A 50 -5.19 2.58 7.64
C GLY A 50 -5.55 2.15 6.22
N VAL A 51 -4.75 1.28 5.58
CA VAL A 51 -4.98 0.74 4.23
C VAL A 51 -5.70 -0.61 4.30
N PRO A 52 -6.79 -0.83 3.56
CA PRO A 52 -7.50 -2.11 3.53
C PRO A 52 -6.69 -3.18 2.80
N VAL A 53 -6.71 -4.42 3.32
CA VAL A 53 -6.02 -5.58 2.77
C VAL A 53 -7.00 -6.52 2.06
N PHE A 54 -6.62 -6.97 0.86
CA PHE A 54 -7.38 -7.90 0.02
C PHE A 54 -6.62 -9.22 -0.16
N ASN A 55 -7.36 -10.29 -0.49
CA ASN A 55 -6.77 -11.60 -0.76
C ASN A 55 -6.15 -11.70 -2.16
N THR A 56 -6.69 -10.95 -3.12
CA THR A 56 -6.30 -10.98 -4.54
C THR A 56 -6.10 -9.55 -5.06
N VAL A 57 -5.44 -9.46 -6.22
CA VAL A 57 -5.25 -8.23 -6.98
C VAL A 57 -6.50 -7.92 -7.80
#